data_AF-A0A0J1F7N6-F1
#
_entry.id   AF-A0A0J1F7N6-F1
#
_cell.length_a   1.000
_cell.length_b   1.000
_cell.length_c   1.000
_cell.angle_alpha   90.00
_cell.angle_beta   90.00
_cell.angle_gamma   90.00
#
_symmetry.space_group_name_H-M   'P 1'
#
loop_
_entity.id
_entity.type
_entity.pdbx_description
1 polymer ?
#
loop_
_entity_poly.entity_id
_entity_poly.type
_entity_poly.pdbx_seq_one_letter_code
_entity_poly.pdbx_strand_id
1 'polypeptide(L)'
;MSLLLWFLVSFFVYNLNLRVITSGDNLPTRLLPMSIIEQKSVFLDSYFEHSIASDKGVAGLPWYSLRKAPEHVLAEKSTGYALTITPLYWIGYELMHAAKLPHRIDSASLNRFLDVEEKILASFFAGLSVALLYLLCTLVFSKPVSFVATLIYAFGTNHWVTSSQGLWVNGGEEFWLVAALLFVTLFERSRKKVYFFASSIAAGLVYAMRPTGALFLLMFCAYFFVYHRRYFVEFLLPLGTIVTAYSTFNLLEMGGLIGGYSSIIHKPFWAFGLKANVLAFLGLFFSPGRGLFFYSPILILSFVGVYRLIRKRELREQHKLLLWSIGATFLIVFASATYTDNNEYLKWYGGYGWGPRYLVDVLPLLVLYAGVGIDEVYKVLKNSKTYWRYLVVTVGVLLFTWSVFTQVVGAFYYKSYWDTHPVSIDRDPQRVWDLRNNPIAVELETGLAPVTRIRLGRILGIYVTPKSPLERDKLREYIILSDGAHIKDIHPNQDFQIPVTIGNSGAVTLPCASGTGGKYQVNFSYHWVSPKGKMVVFDGLRTNLPGDLRPNQTVKINAQFQAPRVPGKYILKFDLVQEDAFWFSNTEAKSKGILVDVQ
;
A
#
# COMPACT_ATOMS: atom_id res chain seq x y z
N MET A 1 -27.29 -16.02 -0.80
CA MET A 1 -26.09 -15.68 -1.58
C MET A 1 -25.19 -16.90 -1.68
N SER A 2 -24.74 -17.30 -2.87
CA SER A 2 -23.76 -18.39 -3.04
C SER A 2 -22.34 -17.88 -2.74
N LEU A 3 -21.39 -18.79 -2.49
CA LEU A 3 -19.97 -18.45 -2.28
C LEU A 3 -19.38 -17.73 -3.49
N LEU A 4 -19.69 -18.23 -4.69
CA LEU A 4 -19.25 -17.63 -5.95
C LEU A 4 -19.74 -16.18 -6.08
N LEU A 5 -20.97 -15.88 -5.67
CA LEU A 5 -21.50 -14.52 -5.76
C LEU A 5 -20.77 -13.56 -4.79
N TRP A 6 -20.43 -14.00 -3.57
CA TRP A 6 -19.62 -13.20 -2.65
C TRP A 6 -18.24 -12.89 -3.21
N PHE A 7 -17.59 -13.88 -3.81
CA PHE A 7 -16.30 -13.71 -4.47
C PHE A 7 -16.41 -12.71 -5.64
N LEU A 8 -17.34 -12.94 -6.58
CA LEU A 8 -17.48 -12.11 -7.79
C LEU A 8 -17.86 -10.66 -7.47
N VAL A 9 -18.80 -10.43 -6.54
CA VAL A 9 -19.19 -9.07 -6.15
C VAL A 9 -18.04 -8.34 -5.47
N SER A 10 -17.34 -8.99 -4.54
CA SER A 10 -16.19 -8.38 -3.85
C SER A 10 -15.07 -8.08 -4.85
N PHE A 11 -14.72 -9.05 -5.69
CA PHE A 11 -13.71 -8.89 -6.74
C PHE A 11 -14.05 -7.73 -7.68
N PHE A 12 -15.30 -7.63 -8.14
CA PHE A 12 -15.75 -6.53 -8.98
C PHE A 12 -15.65 -5.18 -8.26
N VAL A 13 -16.20 -5.07 -7.05
CA VAL A 13 -16.19 -3.82 -6.25
C VAL A 13 -14.77 -3.36 -5.96
N TYR A 14 -13.88 -4.28 -5.59
CA TYR A 14 -12.49 -3.97 -5.28
C TYR A 14 -11.72 -3.41 -6.48
N ASN A 15 -12.14 -3.72 -7.71
CA ASN A 15 -11.51 -3.25 -8.95
C ASN A 15 -12.17 -2.00 -9.56
N LEU A 16 -13.25 -1.48 -8.98
CA LEU A 16 -13.97 -0.30 -9.52
C LEU A 16 -13.10 0.97 -9.61
N ASN A 17 -12.07 1.09 -8.79
CA ASN A 17 -11.16 2.24 -8.82
C ASN A 17 -10.10 2.16 -9.93
N LEU A 18 -9.98 1.01 -10.62
CA LEU A 18 -9.06 0.76 -11.73
C LEU A 18 -7.61 1.18 -11.43
N ARG A 19 -7.20 1.05 -10.18
CA ARG A 19 -5.86 1.42 -9.72
C ARG A 19 -5.34 0.49 -8.65
N VAL A 20 -4.02 0.42 -8.54
CA VAL A 20 -3.32 -0.20 -7.42
C VAL A 20 -3.09 0.86 -6.33
N ILE A 21 -3.27 0.49 -5.07
CA ILE A 21 -2.83 1.29 -3.91
C ILE A 21 -1.63 0.57 -3.32
N THR A 22 -0.47 0.90 -3.88
CA THR A 22 0.80 0.22 -3.64
C THR A 22 1.65 0.95 -2.59
N SER A 23 2.69 0.29 -2.09
CA SER A 23 3.67 0.81 -1.13
C SER A 23 5.01 0.13 -1.38
N GLY A 24 6.11 0.71 -0.88
CA GLY A 24 7.35 -0.05 -0.77
C GLY A 24 7.18 -1.43 -0.11
N ASP A 25 6.23 -1.58 0.81
CA ASP A 25 6.00 -2.82 1.56
C ASP A 25 5.60 -4.03 0.69
N ASN A 26 5.01 -3.80 -0.49
CA ASN A 26 4.54 -4.88 -1.37
C ASN A 26 5.45 -5.10 -2.61
N LEU A 27 6.45 -4.24 -2.81
CA LEU A 27 7.46 -4.37 -3.85
C LEU A 27 8.16 -5.75 -3.84
N PRO A 28 8.51 -6.33 -2.68
CA PRO A 28 9.10 -7.68 -2.68
C PRO A 28 8.09 -8.75 -3.12
N THR A 29 6.84 -8.63 -2.68
CA THR A 29 5.77 -9.58 -3.00
C THR A 29 5.44 -9.61 -4.49
N ARG A 30 5.56 -8.47 -5.19
CA ARG A 30 5.28 -8.42 -6.62
C ARG A 30 6.44 -8.91 -7.49
N LEU A 31 7.70 -8.82 -7.03
CA LEU A 31 8.89 -9.14 -7.83
C LEU A 31 9.43 -10.54 -7.58
N LEU A 32 9.42 -11.00 -6.33
CA LEU A 32 9.98 -12.30 -5.96
C LEU A 32 9.34 -13.48 -6.72
N PRO A 33 8.01 -13.51 -6.96
CA PRO A 33 7.41 -14.55 -7.80
C PRO A 33 8.00 -14.60 -9.21
N MET A 34 8.25 -13.43 -9.81
CA MET A 34 8.81 -13.33 -11.16
C MET A 34 10.25 -13.87 -11.20
N SER A 35 11.07 -13.54 -10.21
CA SER A 35 12.43 -14.10 -10.12
C SER A 35 12.43 -15.63 -9.95
N ILE A 36 11.52 -16.15 -9.12
CA ILE A 36 11.39 -17.61 -8.91
C ILE A 36 11.02 -18.31 -10.21
N ILE A 37 10.11 -17.72 -10.99
CA ILE A 37 9.63 -18.29 -12.26
C ILE A 37 10.70 -18.18 -13.35
N GLU A 38 11.24 -16.99 -13.56
CA GLU A 38 12.14 -16.65 -14.66
C GLU A 38 13.55 -17.20 -14.45
N GLN A 39 14.10 -16.98 -13.25
CA GLN A 39 15.51 -17.18 -12.94
C GLN A 39 15.74 -18.39 -12.04
N LYS A 40 14.67 -19.01 -11.53
CA LYS A 40 14.74 -20.09 -10.52
C LYS A 40 15.55 -19.64 -9.30
N SER A 41 15.43 -18.36 -8.96
CA SER A 41 16.21 -17.69 -7.94
C SER A 41 15.29 -16.94 -6.98
N VAL A 42 15.76 -16.79 -5.73
CA VAL A 42 15.12 -15.95 -4.71
C VAL A 42 15.77 -14.57 -4.60
N PHE A 43 16.82 -14.33 -5.38
CA PHE A 43 17.52 -13.06 -5.50
C PHE A 43 16.87 -12.18 -6.57
N LEU A 44 16.98 -10.86 -6.41
CA LEU A 44 16.40 -9.87 -7.32
C LEU A 44 17.46 -9.13 -8.15
N ASP A 45 18.66 -9.71 -8.26
CA ASP A 45 19.87 -9.08 -8.83
C ASP A 45 19.64 -8.50 -10.22
N SER A 46 19.09 -9.31 -11.12
CA SER A 46 18.77 -8.99 -12.51
C SER A 46 17.84 -7.77 -12.68
N TYR A 47 16.96 -7.52 -11.71
CA TYR A 47 16.06 -6.37 -11.74
C TYR A 47 16.78 -5.07 -11.29
N PHE A 48 17.95 -5.16 -10.66
CA PHE A 48 18.65 -4.04 -10.01
C PHE A 48 20.12 -3.85 -10.41
N GLU A 49 20.65 -4.60 -11.39
CA GLU A 49 22.07 -4.60 -11.84
C GLU A 49 22.72 -3.21 -12.06
N HIS A 50 21.95 -2.18 -12.39
CA HIS A 50 22.46 -0.82 -12.66
C HIS A 50 22.14 0.22 -11.56
N SER A 51 21.60 -0.22 -10.43
CA SER A 51 21.18 0.68 -9.35
C SER A 51 22.32 0.85 -8.34
N ILE A 52 22.74 2.10 -8.05
CA ILE A 52 23.75 2.38 -7.02
C ILE A 52 23.12 2.11 -5.65
N ALA A 53 23.17 0.88 -5.18
CA ALA A 53 22.67 0.56 -3.86
C ALA A 53 23.62 1.07 -2.78
N SER A 54 23.06 1.86 -1.86
CA SER A 54 23.71 2.29 -0.62
C SER A 54 23.70 1.16 0.41
N ASP A 55 24.50 1.28 1.48
CA ASP A 55 24.47 0.34 2.62
C ASP A 55 23.10 0.26 3.32
N LYS A 56 22.17 1.18 2.98
CA LYS A 56 20.78 1.22 3.44
C LYS A 56 19.78 0.79 2.36
N GLY A 57 20.17 -0.01 1.36
CA GLY A 57 19.27 -0.52 0.32
C GLY A 57 19.50 0.06 -1.08
N VAL A 58 18.65 -0.32 -2.04
CA VAL A 58 18.77 0.09 -3.45
C VAL A 58 18.41 1.57 -3.61
N ALA A 59 19.28 2.40 -4.23
CA ALA A 59 19.00 3.83 -4.39
C ALA A 59 17.65 4.09 -5.09
N GLY A 60 16.87 5.02 -4.52
CA GLY A 60 15.55 5.36 -5.01
C GLY A 60 14.43 4.44 -4.54
N LEU A 61 14.74 3.38 -3.79
CA LEU A 61 13.75 2.48 -3.21
C LEU A 61 13.78 2.49 -1.68
N PRO A 62 12.65 2.18 -1.01
CA PRO A 62 12.62 2.19 0.44
C PRO A 62 13.52 1.09 1.03
N TRP A 63 14.37 1.49 1.98
CA TRP A 63 15.36 0.62 2.61
C TRP A 63 14.76 -0.63 3.25
N TYR A 64 13.52 -0.54 3.74
CA TYR A 64 12.79 -1.61 4.41
C TYR A 64 12.16 -2.64 3.46
N SER A 65 12.29 -2.44 2.15
CA SER A 65 11.72 -3.31 1.13
C SER A 65 12.76 -4.30 0.62
N LEU A 66 13.98 -3.82 0.36
CA LEU A 66 15.04 -4.58 -0.29
C LEU A 66 16.36 -4.35 0.43
N ARG A 67 17.09 -5.44 0.69
CA ARG A 67 18.43 -5.40 1.30
C ARG A 67 19.48 -5.76 0.26
N LYS A 68 20.57 -5.00 0.22
CA LYS A 68 21.77 -5.39 -0.50
C LYS A 68 22.68 -6.22 0.41
N ALA A 69 22.88 -7.46 0.05
CA ALA A 69 23.98 -8.31 0.51
C ALA A 69 25.20 -8.11 -0.42
N PRO A 70 26.42 -8.57 -0.03
CA PRO A 70 27.65 -8.31 -0.79
C PRO A 70 27.56 -8.62 -2.29
N GLU A 71 26.84 -9.67 -2.68
CA GLU A 71 26.67 -10.09 -4.07
C GLU A 71 25.20 -10.20 -4.52
N HIS A 72 24.23 -9.98 -3.62
CA HIS A 72 22.81 -10.23 -3.90
C HIS A 72 21.87 -9.12 -3.41
N VAL A 73 20.73 -8.97 -4.07
CA VAL A 73 19.59 -8.14 -3.67
C VAL A 73 18.48 -9.05 -3.17
N LEU A 74 18.14 -8.88 -1.89
CA LEU A 74 17.19 -9.72 -1.16
C LEU A 74 15.90 -8.96 -0.86
N ALA A 75 14.77 -9.68 -0.89
CA ALA A 75 13.51 -9.22 -0.35
C ALA A 75 13.58 -9.11 1.19
N GLU A 76 13.43 -7.93 1.79
CA GLU A 76 13.43 -7.81 3.27
C GLU A 76 12.12 -8.28 3.90
N LYS A 77 11.01 -8.15 3.18
CA LYS A 77 9.68 -8.48 3.68
C LYS A 77 8.98 -9.45 2.74
N SER A 78 7.91 -10.04 3.27
CA SER A 78 6.82 -10.56 2.45
C SER A 78 7.09 -11.83 1.63
N THR A 79 8.14 -12.58 1.97
CA THR A 79 8.57 -13.78 1.22
C THR A 79 7.55 -14.92 1.26
N GLY A 80 6.89 -15.18 2.38
CA GLY A 80 5.86 -16.21 2.43
C GLY A 80 4.63 -15.88 1.58
N TYR A 81 4.27 -14.59 1.48
CA TYR A 81 3.17 -14.19 0.61
C TYR A 81 3.54 -14.32 -0.87
N ALA A 82 4.77 -13.95 -1.24
CA ALA A 82 5.29 -14.18 -2.59
C ALA A 82 5.19 -15.66 -2.99
N LEU A 83 5.66 -16.57 -2.12
CA LEU A 83 5.58 -18.02 -2.38
C LEU A 83 4.13 -18.52 -2.54
N THR A 84 3.19 -17.97 -1.76
CA THR A 84 1.76 -18.31 -1.86
C THR A 84 1.18 -17.98 -3.23
N ILE A 85 1.58 -16.83 -3.80
CA ILE A 85 1.00 -16.32 -5.04
C ILE A 85 1.78 -16.73 -6.29
N THR A 86 3.01 -17.23 -6.15
CA THR A 86 3.86 -17.67 -7.28
C THR A 86 3.14 -18.57 -8.30
N PRO A 87 2.33 -19.58 -7.91
CA PRO A 87 1.63 -20.41 -8.90
C PRO A 87 0.68 -19.62 -9.80
N LEU A 88 0.06 -18.54 -9.29
CA LEU A 88 -0.83 -17.68 -10.07
C LEU A 88 -0.07 -16.64 -10.90
N TYR A 89 1.11 -16.22 -10.43
CA TYR A 89 2.04 -15.36 -11.19
C TYR A 89 2.55 -16.03 -12.47
N TRP A 90 2.55 -17.37 -12.55
CA TRP A 90 2.91 -18.07 -13.79
C TRP A 90 2.06 -17.61 -14.98
N ILE A 91 0.75 -17.38 -14.75
CA ILE A 91 -0.16 -16.92 -15.81
C ILE A 91 0.24 -15.51 -16.26
N GLY A 92 0.56 -14.61 -15.32
CA GLY A 92 1.02 -13.26 -15.66
C GLY A 92 2.36 -13.27 -16.39
N TYR A 93 3.31 -14.09 -15.93
CA TYR A 93 4.60 -14.28 -16.58
C TYR A 93 4.46 -14.71 -18.05
N GLU A 94 3.62 -15.71 -18.35
CA GLU A 94 3.39 -16.16 -19.73
C GLU A 94 2.74 -15.06 -20.60
N LEU A 95 1.80 -14.29 -20.04
CA LEU A 95 1.20 -13.15 -20.72
C LEU A 95 2.22 -12.04 -21.02
N MET A 96 3.12 -11.77 -20.07
CA MET A 96 4.22 -10.81 -20.22
C MET A 96 5.17 -11.22 -21.35
N HIS A 97 5.54 -12.50 -21.41
CA HIS A 97 6.38 -13.07 -22.48
C HIS A 97 5.69 -13.03 -23.84
N ALA A 98 4.43 -13.43 -23.90
CA ALA A 98 3.65 -13.37 -25.14
C ALA A 98 3.52 -11.92 -25.65
N ALA A 99 3.43 -10.94 -24.76
CA ALA A 99 3.42 -9.51 -25.07
C ALA A 99 4.81 -8.91 -25.35
N LYS A 100 5.89 -9.70 -25.27
CA LYS A 100 7.29 -9.28 -25.50
C LYS A 100 7.69 -8.05 -24.66
N LEU A 101 7.23 -8.00 -23.41
CA LEU A 101 7.55 -6.90 -22.50
C LEU A 101 9.02 -6.96 -22.06
N PRO A 102 9.66 -5.81 -21.76
CA PRO A 102 11.04 -5.79 -21.28
C PRO A 102 11.14 -6.36 -19.86
N HIS A 103 12.21 -7.11 -19.59
CA HIS A 103 12.51 -7.72 -18.28
C HIS A 103 13.18 -6.78 -17.26
N ARG A 104 13.10 -5.46 -17.48
CA ARG A 104 13.77 -4.47 -16.61
C ARG A 104 12.77 -3.66 -15.82
N ILE A 105 13.00 -3.52 -14.51
CA ILE A 105 12.10 -2.78 -13.62
C ILE A 105 12.06 -1.28 -13.90
N ASP A 106 13.08 -0.75 -14.58
CA ASP A 106 13.14 0.64 -15.05
C ASP A 106 12.18 0.89 -16.24
N SER A 107 11.61 -0.18 -16.81
CA SER A 107 10.65 -0.11 -17.90
C SER A 107 9.27 0.32 -17.40
N ALA A 108 8.78 1.44 -17.93
CA ALA A 108 7.41 1.90 -17.70
C ALA A 108 6.34 0.91 -18.17
N SER A 109 6.63 0.01 -19.11
CA SER A 109 5.67 -1.03 -19.55
C SER A 109 5.64 -2.22 -18.59
N LEU A 110 6.79 -2.61 -18.02
CA LEU A 110 6.84 -3.68 -17.02
C LEU A 110 6.16 -3.23 -15.71
N ASN A 111 6.47 -2.03 -15.21
CA ASN A 111 5.82 -1.53 -13.99
C ASN A 111 4.29 -1.47 -14.13
N ARG A 112 3.78 -1.01 -15.28
CA ARG A 112 2.33 -0.99 -15.51
C ARG A 112 1.72 -2.38 -15.57
N PHE A 113 2.43 -3.36 -16.13
CA PHE A 113 1.98 -4.75 -16.13
C PHE A 113 1.93 -5.30 -14.70
N LEU A 114 3.00 -5.12 -13.93
CA LEU A 114 3.09 -5.55 -12.55
C LEU A 114 2.03 -4.86 -11.66
N ASP A 115 1.71 -3.59 -11.88
CA ASP A 115 0.65 -2.89 -11.14
C ASP A 115 -0.73 -3.53 -11.39
N VAL A 116 -1.01 -3.93 -12.64
CA VAL A 116 -2.26 -4.59 -13.01
C VAL A 116 -2.33 -6.00 -12.42
N GLU A 117 -1.25 -6.76 -12.53
CA GLU A 117 -1.14 -8.10 -11.95
C GLU A 117 -1.28 -8.06 -10.43
N GLU A 118 -0.55 -7.17 -9.76
CA GLU A 118 -0.63 -6.93 -8.31
C GLU A 118 -2.08 -6.64 -7.90
N LYS A 119 -2.73 -5.72 -8.60
CA LYS A 119 -4.11 -5.33 -8.32
C LYS A 119 -5.09 -6.51 -8.48
N ILE A 120 -4.98 -7.26 -9.57
CA ILE A 120 -5.85 -8.41 -9.84
C ILE A 120 -5.65 -9.49 -8.78
N LEU A 121 -4.41 -9.84 -8.45
CA LEU A 121 -4.13 -10.89 -7.47
C LEU A 121 -4.50 -10.48 -6.05
N ALA A 122 -4.22 -9.24 -5.65
CA ALA A 122 -4.64 -8.72 -4.34
C ALA A 122 -6.17 -8.78 -4.19
N SER A 123 -6.91 -8.25 -5.17
CA SER A 123 -8.38 -8.28 -5.15
C SER A 123 -8.95 -9.70 -5.26
N PHE A 124 -8.28 -10.61 -5.97
CA PHE A 124 -8.64 -12.03 -6.06
C PHE A 124 -8.55 -12.72 -4.68
N PHE A 125 -7.40 -12.64 -4.01
CA PHE A 125 -7.21 -13.25 -2.70
C PHE A 125 -8.10 -12.60 -1.62
N ALA A 126 -8.26 -11.29 -1.66
CA ALA A 126 -9.19 -10.59 -0.77
C ALA A 126 -10.64 -11.07 -0.99
N GLY A 127 -11.11 -11.11 -2.25
CA GLY A 127 -12.45 -11.61 -2.58
C GLY A 127 -12.65 -13.08 -2.20
N LEU A 128 -11.62 -13.92 -2.35
CA LEU A 128 -11.67 -15.31 -1.94
C LEU A 128 -11.74 -15.42 -0.40
N SER A 129 -10.99 -14.60 0.32
CA SER A 129 -11.08 -14.48 1.78
C SER A 129 -12.49 -14.10 2.24
N VAL A 130 -13.18 -13.17 1.56
CA VAL A 130 -14.59 -12.84 1.82
C VAL A 130 -15.50 -14.07 1.66
N ALA A 131 -15.35 -14.82 0.57
CA ALA A 131 -16.16 -16.02 0.33
C ALA A 131 -15.91 -17.10 1.39
N LEU A 132 -14.66 -17.34 1.76
CA LEU A 132 -14.30 -18.28 2.83
C LEU A 132 -14.81 -17.82 4.20
N LEU A 133 -14.74 -16.52 4.50
CA LEU A 133 -15.29 -15.96 5.73
C LEU A 133 -16.80 -16.11 5.78
N TYR A 134 -17.52 -15.91 4.68
CA TYR A 134 -18.95 -16.17 4.63
C TYR A 134 -19.26 -17.63 4.93
N LEU A 135 -18.54 -18.57 4.31
CA LEU A 135 -18.69 -20.00 4.61
C LEU A 135 -18.47 -20.27 6.10
N LEU A 136 -17.37 -19.79 6.67
CA LEU A 136 -17.09 -19.89 8.11
C LEU A 136 -18.24 -19.31 8.94
N CYS A 137 -18.71 -18.12 8.61
CA CYS A 137 -19.82 -17.48 9.30
C CYS A 137 -21.12 -18.29 9.20
N THR A 138 -21.40 -19.01 8.11
CA THR A 138 -22.57 -19.89 8.03
C THR A 138 -22.45 -21.15 8.88
N LEU A 139 -21.23 -21.54 9.24
CA LEU A 139 -20.98 -22.63 10.21
C LEU A 139 -21.11 -22.10 11.65
N VAL A 140 -20.78 -20.84 11.91
CA VAL A 140 -20.80 -20.31 13.27
C VAL A 140 -22.16 -19.70 13.64
N PHE A 141 -22.81 -19.00 12.71
CA PHE A 141 -23.96 -18.13 12.97
C PHE A 141 -25.21 -18.49 12.13
N SER A 142 -26.31 -17.78 12.40
CA SER A 142 -27.52 -17.83 11.58
C SER A 142 -27.34 -17.07 10.26
N LYS A 143 -28.10 -17.44 9.21
CA LYS A 143 -27.98 -16.82 7.86
C LYS A 143 -27.95 -15.28 7.88
N PRO A 144 -28.82 -14.56 8.62
CA PRO A 144 -28.79 -13.10 8.64
C PRO A 144 -27.49 -12.55 9.26
N VAL A 145 -27.05 -13.15 10.38
CA VAL A 145 -25.81 -12.73 11.06
C VAL A 145 -24.61 -13.01 10.18
N SER A 146 -24.55 -14.18 9.51
CA SER A 146 -23.48 -14.50 8.57
C SER A 146 -23.42 -13.50 7.42
N PHE A 147 -24.58 -13.12 6.86
CA PHE A 147 -24.65 -12.13 5.80
C PHE A 147 -24.13 -10.76 6.24
N VAL A 148 -24.59 -10.26 7.40
CA VAL A 148 -24.16 -8.95 7.93
C VAL A 148 -22.68 -8.95 8.31
N ALA A 149 -22.18 -10.00 8.98
CA ALA A 149 -20.78 -10.12 9.34
C ALA A 149 -19.88 -10.11 8.09
N THR A 150 -20.26 -10.84 7.04
CA THR A 150 -19.52 -10.82 5.76
C THR A 150 -19.58 -9.45 5.08
N LEU A 151 -20.72 -8.76 5.08
CA LEU A 151 -20.81 -7.38 4.57
C LEU A 151 -19.85 -6.44 5.30
N ILE A 152 -19.78 -6.55 6.63
CA ILE A 152 -18.87 -5.75 7.45
C ILE A 152 -17.43 -6.02 7.03
N TYR A 153 -17.01 -7.29 6.96
CA TYR A 153 -15.65 -7.62 6.54
C TYR A 153 -15.31 -7.10 5.14
N ALA A 154 -16.18 -7.39 4.15
CA ALA A 154 -15.93 -7.07 2.76
C ALA A 154 -15.86 -5.56 2.48
N PHE A 155 -16.77 -4.78 3.07
CA PHE A 155 -16.95 -3.37 2.68
C PHE A 155 -16.83 -2.38 3.82
N GLY A 156 -16.97 -2.83 5.06
CA GLY A 156 -16.96 -1.97 6.25
C GLY A 156 -15.62 -1.91 6.99
N THR A 157 -14.56 -2.52 6.44
CA THR A 157 -13.23 -2.56 7.08
C THR A 157 -12.10 -2.33 6.10
N ASN A 158 -10.90 -2.06 6.65
CA ASN A 158 -9.67 -1.89 5.90
C ASN A 158 -9.25 -3.12 5.08
N HIS A 159 -9.90 -4.27 5.22
CA HIS A 159 -9.78 -5.37 4.25
C HIS A 159 -10.02 -4.89 2.81
N TRP A 160 -10.99 -3.98 2.60
CA TRP A 160 -11.19 -3.36 1.29
C TRP A 160 -9.97 -2.54 0.90
N VAL A 161 -9.61 -1.49 1.62
CA VAL A 161 -8.60 -0.52 1.12
C VAL A 161 -7.15 -1.01 1.21
N THR A 162 -6.86 -1.95 2.12
CA THR A 162 -5.51 -2.50 2.28
C THR A 162 -5.37 -3.81 1.49
N SER A 163 -6.10 -4.85 1.89
CA SER A 163 -5.86 -6.23 1.41
C SER A 163 -6.25 -6.44 -0.05
N SER A 164 -7.21 -5.67 -0.58
CA SER A 164 -7.68 -5.83 -1.97
C SER A 164 -7.05 -4.87 -2.99
N GLN A 165 -6.18 -3.95 -2.54
CA GLN A 165 -5.70 -2.84 -3.37
C GLN A 165 -4.24 -2.97 -3.79
N GLY A 166 -3.46 -3.78 -3.09
CA GLY A 166 -2.10 -4.16 -3.45
C GLY A 166 -1.71 -5.43 -2.70
N LEU A 167 -0.57 -6.03 -3.05
CA LEU A 167 -0.12 -7.30 -2.45
C LEU A 167 0.56 -7.09 -1.09
N TRP A 168 -0.16 -6.40 -0.21
CA TRP A 168 0.21 -6.22 1.19
C TRP A 168 0.14 -7.57 1.92
N VAL A 169 1.16 -7.84 2.72
CA VAL A 169 1.28 -9.12 3.45
C VAL A 169 0.09 -9.40 4.38
N ASN A 170 -0.51 -8.33 4.91
CA ASN A 170 -1.73 -8.40 5.71
C ASN A 170 -2.86 -9.17 4.99
N GLY A 171 -3.01 -8.97 3.67
CA GLY A 171 -4.04 -9.65 2.88
C GLY A 171 -3.80 -11.16 2.77
N GLY A 172 -2.53 -11.57 2.66
CA GLY A 172 -2.14 -12.98 2.71
C GLY A 172 -2.39 -13.60 4.09
N GLU A 173 -2.08 -12.86 5.17
CA GLU A 173 -2.30 -13.32 6.55
C GLU A 173 -3.78 -13.49 6.85
N GLU A 174 -4.62 -12.52 6.49
CA GLU A 174 -6.08 -12.63 6.61
C GLU A 174 -6.65 -13.84 5.85
N PHE A 175 -6.21 -14.06 4.61
CA PHE A 175 -6.67 -15.19 3.80
C PHE A 175 -6.36 -16.53 4.47
N TRP A 176 -5.10 -16.75 4.88
CA TRP A 176 -4.70 -18.01 5.51
C TRP A 176 -5.28 -18.16 6.92
N LEU A 177 -5.50 -17.07 7.65
CA LEU A 177 -6.16 -17.10 8.95
C LEU A 177 -7.63 -17.54 8.82
N VAL A 178 -8.37 -16.95 7.87
CA VAL A 178 -9.75 -17.35 7.58
C VAL A 178 -9.81 -18.81 7.14
N ALA A 179 -8.88 -19.26 6.28
CA ALA A 179 -8.80 -20.64 5.85
C ALA A 179 -8.52 -21.60 7.03
N ALA A 180 -7.56 -21.26 7.91
CA ALA A 180 -7.25 -22.05 9.10
C ALA A 180 -8.46 -22.16 10.04
N LEU A 181 -9.12 -21.05 10.35
CA LEU A 181 -10.34 -21.01 11.18
C LEU A 181 -11.48 -21.83 10.56
N LEU A 182 -11.67 -21.73 9.24
CA LEU A 182 -12.65 -22.52 8.49
C LEU A 182 -12.35 -24.01 8.58
N PHE A 183 -11.10 -24.43 8.34
CA PHE A 183 -10.72 -25.84 8.37
C PHE A 183 -10.80 -26.44 9.78
N VAL A 184 -10.41 -25.72 10.83
CA VAL A 184 -10.65 -26.18 12.21
C VAL A 184 -12.15 -26.35 12.46
N THR A 185 -12.98 -25.39 12.03
CA THR A 185 -14.44 -25.47 12.21
C THR A 185 -15.07 -26.65 11.45
N LEU A 186 -14.59 -26.93 10.24
CA LEU A 186 -15.02 -28.09 9.44
C LEU A 186 -14.54 -29.42 10.05
N PHE A 187 -13.35 -29.44 10.62
CA PHE A 187 -12.85 -30.58 11.40
C PHE A 187 -13.71 -30.82 12.64
N GLU A 188 -14.07 -29.79 13.40
CA GLU A 188 -14.94 -29.93 14.57
C GLU A 188 -16.30 -30.52 14.23
N ARG A 189 -16.86 -30.16 13.06
CA ARG A 189 -18.16 -30.65 12.61
C ARG A 189 -18.15 -32.06 12.02
N SER A 190 -17.09 -32.42 11.28
CA SER A 190 -17.06 -33.65 10.47
C SER A 190 -16.07 -34.71 10.96
N ARG A 191 -15.10 -34.30 11.80
CA ARG A 191 -13.95 -35.10 12.25
C ARG A 191 -13.12 -35.71 11.12
N LYS A 192 -13.24 -35.22 9.89
CA LYS A 192 -12.45 -35.68 8.74
C LYS A 192 -11.01 -35.15 8.84
N LYS A 193 -10.03 -36.06 8.76
CA LYS A 193 -8.60 -35.72 8.86
C LYS A 193 -8.11 -34.75 7.78
N VAL A 194 -8.74 -34.70 6.61
CA VAL A 194 -8.37 -33.74 5.54
C VAL A 194 -8.46 -32.29 6.03
N TYR A 195 -9.51 -31.93 6.78
CA TYR A 195 -9.67 -30.58 7.31
C TYR A 195 -8.71 -30.31 8.48
N PHE A 196 -8.41 -31.33 9.26
CA PHE A 196 -7.39 -31.25 10.30
C PHE A 196 -6.01 -30.91 9.71
N PHE A 197 -5.54 -31.67 8.72
CA PHE A 197 -4.26 -31.41 8.07
C PHE A 197 -4.27 -30.07 7.32
N ALA A 198 -5.36 -29.73 6.64
CA ALA A 198 -5.52 -28.43 5.98
C ALA A 198 -5.43 -27.26 6.99
N SER A 199 -6.01 -27.41 8.19
CA SER A 199 -5.91 -26.40 9.25
C SER A 199 -4.49 -26.23 9.77
N SER A 200 -3.75 -27.32 9.92
CA SER A 200 -2.34 -27.32 10.35
C SER A 200 -1.43 -26.62 9.33
N ILE A 201 -1.60 -26.94 8.04
CA ILE A 201 -0.87 -26.29 6.95
C ILE A 201 -1.22 -24.79 6.88
N ALA A 202 -2.52 -24.45 6.90
CA ALA A 202 -2.96 -23.07 6.84
C ALA A 202 -2.43 -22.24 8.03
N ALA A 203 -2.42 -22.79 9.24
CA ALA A 203 -1.84 -22.14 10.42
C ALA A 203 -0.31 -21.90 10.27
N GLY A 204 0.40 -22.82 9.62
CA GLY A 204 1.83 -22.64 9.28
C GLY A 204 2.03 -21.54 8.24
N LEU A 205 1.13 -21.43 7.26
CA LEU A 205 1.18 -20.39 6.24
C LEU A 205 0.85 -19.01 6.82
N VAL A 206 -0.03 -18.90 7.82
CA VAL A 206 -0.23 -17.64 8.58
C VAL A 206 1.10 -17.14 9.16
N TYR A 207 1.89 -18.02 9.78
CA TYR A 207 3.23 -17.68 10.29
C TYR A 207 4.19 -17.23 9.18
N ALA A 208 4.15 -17.89 8.02
CA ALA A 208 5.00 -17.54 6.89
C ALA A 208 4.70 -16.15 6.30
N MET A 209 3.51 -15.58 6.56
CA MET A 209 3.20 -14.23 6.11
C MET A 209 4.01 -13.19 6.89
N ARG A 210 3.94 -13.20 8.23
CA ARG A 210 4.56 -12.17 9.09
C ARG A 210 4.94 -12.73 10.46
N PRO A 211 5.92 -12.13 11.17
CA PRO A 211 6.29 -12.55 12.52
C PRO A 211 5.14 -12.54 13.53
N THR A 212 4.18 -11.62 13.37
CA THR A 212 2.95 -11.55 14.18
C THR A 212 2.11 -12.82 14.08
N GLY A 213 2.21 -13.55 12.98
CA GLY A 213 1.54 -14.84 12.76
C GLY A 213 1.93 -15.91 13.77
N ALA A 214 3.07 -15.79 14.45
CA ALA A 214 3.45 -16.66 15.56
C ALA A 214 2.41 -16.63 16.71
N LEU A 215 1.75 -15.50 16.93
CA LEU A 215 0.72 -15.37 17.97
C LEU A 215 -0.56 -16.12 17.59
N PHE A 216 -0.91 -16.18 16.31
CA PHE A 216 -1.99 -17.04 15.82
C PHE A 216 -1.61 -18.52 15.92
N LEU A 217 -0.36 -18.87 15.62
CA LEU A 217 0.14 -20.24 15.77
C LEU A 217 0.03 -20.72 17.22
N LEU A 218 0.43 -19.89 18.19
CA LEU A 218 0.28 -20.19 19.62
C LEU A 218 -1.18 -20.41 19.99
N MET A 219 -2.11 -19.61 19.46
CA MET A 219 -3.55 -19.81 19.65
C MET A 219 -4.02 -21.17 19.13
N PHE A 220 -3.66 -21.56 17.90
CA PHE A 220 -4.05 -22.86 17.36
C PHE A 220 -3.43 -24.02 18.16
N CYS A 221 -2.14 -23.92 18.50
CA CYS A 221 -1.46 -24.92 19.33
C CYS A 221 -2.11 -25.06 20.71
N ALA A 222 -2.41 -23.95 21.39
CA ALA A 222 -3.10 -23.96 22.68
C ALA A 222 -4.49 -24.60 22.56
N TYR A 223 -5.26 -24.25 21.53
CA TYR A 223 -6.57 -24.84 21.26
C TYR A 223 -6.49 -26.36 21.08
N PHE A 224 -5.60 -26.85 20.21
CA PHE A 224 -5.43 -28.29 19.98
C PHE A 224 -4.85 -29.01 21.20
N PHE A 225 -3.94 -28.40 21.94
CA PHE A 225 -3.38 -28.99 23.16
C PHE A 225 -4.45 -29.18 24.24
N VAL A 226 -5.31 -28.17 24.44
CA VAL A 226 -6.34 -28.16 25.49
C VAL A 226 -7.51 -29.07 25.12
N TYR A 227 -8.05 -28.97 23.90
CA TYR A 227 -9.30 -29.67 23.54
C TYR A 227 -9.10 -30.92 22.70
N HIS A 228 -7.96 -31.08 22.05
CA HIS A 228 -7.68 -32.17 21.11
C HIS A 228 -6.32 -32.80 21.34
N ARG A 229 -5.93 -32.98 22.62
CA ARG A 229 -4.58 -33.44 23.03
C ARG A 229 -4.07 -34.67 22.28
N ARG A 230 -4.96 -35.61 21.94
CA ARG A 230 -4.62 -36.81 21.14
C ARG A 230 -4.11 -36.46 19.74
N TYR A 231 -4.64 -35.40 19.12
CA TYR A 231 -4.25 -34.93 17.80
C TYR A 231 -3.12 -33.89 17.84
N PHE A 232 -2.71 -33.43 19.02
CA PHE A 232 -1.76 -32.33 19.14
C PHE A 232 -0.43 -32.61 18.43
N VAL A 233 0.17 -33.80 18.64
CA VAL A 233 1.43 -34.17 17.97
C VAL A 233 1.23 -34.29 16.45
N GLU A 234 0.13 -34.91 16.00
CA GLU A 234 -0.21 -34.98 14.56
C GLU A 234 -0.40 -33.58 13.95
N PHE A 235 -0.90 -32.62 14.74
CA PHE A 235 -1.14 -31.24 14.29
C PHE A 235 0.18 -30.49 14.13
N LEU A 236 1.16 -30.77 14.98
CA LEU A 236 2.49 -30.17 14.91
C LEU A 236 3.31 -30.66 13.72
N LEU A 237 2.99 -31.80 13.12
CA LEU A 237 3.80 -32.34 12.01
C LEU A 237 3.74 -31.45 10.76
N PRO A 238 2.58 -31.21 10.09
CA PRO A 238 2.55 -30.31 8.93
C PRO A 238 2.89 -28.86 9.30
N LEU A 239 2.39 -28.40 10.45
CA LEU A 239 2.68 -27.07 10.98
C LEU A 239 4.19 -26.85 11.14
N GLY A 240 4.85 -27.77 11.82
CA GLY A 240 6.27 -27.77 12.08
C GLY A 240 7.09 -27.86 10.79
N THR A 241 6.62 -28.62 9.78
CA THR A 241 7.27 -28.63 8.47
C THR A 241 7.27 -27.26 7.80
N ILE A 242 6.12 -26.57 7.76
CA ILE A 242 6.02 -25.24 7.14
C ILE A 242 6.83 -24.20 7.92
N VAL A 243 6.68 -24.18 9.25
CA VAL A 243 7.42 -23.25 10.13
C VAL A 243 8.92 -23.47 10.02
N THR A 244 9.37 -24.72 10.05
CA THR A 244 10.80 -25.05 9.93
C THR A 244 11.31 -24.69 8.55
N ALA A 245 10.63 -25.09 7.47
CA ALA A 245 11.06 -24.75 6.12
C ALA A 245 11.18 -23.24 5.92
N TYR A 246 10.19 -22.46 6.37
CA TYR A 246 10.21 -21.00 6.25
C TYR A 246 11.30 -20.36 7.13
N SER A 247 11.46 -20.82 8.37
CA SER A 247 12.49 -20.29 9.29
C SER A 247 13.90 -20.63 8.82
N THR A 248 14.10 -21.84 8.28
CA THR A 248 15.37 -22.27 7.68
C THR A 248 15.68 -21.44 6.44
N PHE A 249 14.70 -21.22 5.56
CA PHE A 249 14.85 -20.32 4.41
C PHE A 249 15.29 -18.91 4.85
N ASN A 250 14.60 -18.32 5.82
CA ASN A 250 14.96 -17.01 6.34
C ASN A 250 16.36 -16.99 6.99
N LEU A 251 16.73 -18.04 7.72
CA LEU A 251 18.03 -18.14 8.37
C LEU A 251 19.17 -18.23 7.35
N LEU A 252 19.02 -19.06 6.33
CA LEU A 252 20.02 -19.29 5.29
C LEU A 252 20.20 -18.07 4.38
N GLU A 253 19.09 -17.47 3.93
CA GLU A 253 19.13 -16.39 2.93
C GLU A 253 19.24 -15.00 3.55
N MET A 254 18.74 -14.79 4.76
CA MET A 254 18.65 -13.45 5.38
C MET A 254 19.44 -13.30 6.69
N GLY A 255 19.96 -14.41 7.23
CA GLY A 255 20.78 -14.42 8.45
C GLY A 255 19.98 -14.36 9.76
N GLY A 256 18.66 -14.57 9.75
CA GLY A 256 17.84 -14.57 10.96
C GLY A 256 16.51 -15.31 10.81
N LEU A 257 15.98 -15.86 11.91
CA LEU A 257 14.77 -16.71 11.90
C LEU A 257 13.50 -15.98 11.39
N ILE A 258 13.40 -14.68 11.64
CA ILE A 258 12.29 -13.83 11.19
C ILE A 258 12.58 -13.11 9.87
N GLY A 259 13.66 -13.48 9.19
CA GLY A 259 14.08 -12.88 7.92
C GLY A 259 14.47 -11.42 8.06
N GLY A 260 14.20 -10.62 7.01
CA GLY A 260 14.47 -9.19 6.98
C GLY A 260 13.66 -8.36 7.98
N TYR A 261 12.69 -8.93 8.72
CA TYR A 261 12.12 -8.22 9.86
C TYR A 261 13.13 -7.99 11.00
N SER A 262 14.22 -8.76 11.05
CA SER A 262 15.29 -8.58 12.03
C SER A 262 16.09 -7.29 11.85
N SER A 263 16.16 -6.73 10.64
CA SER A 263 16.81 -5.45 10.36
C SER A 263 15.92 -4.24 10.66
N ILE A 264 14.64 -4.47 10.99
CA ILE A 264 13.62 -3.42 11.13
C ILE A 264 13.11 -3.34 12.58
N ILE A 265 13.05 -4.46 13.30
CA ILE A 265 12.58 -4.50 14.69
C ILE A 265 13.79 -4.30 15.62
N HIS A 266 13.99 -3.07 16.12
CA HIS A 266 15.18 -2.71 16.91
C HIS A 266 14.98 -2.72 18.42
N LYS A 267 13.78 -2.40 18.92
CA LYS A 267 13.50 -2.39 20.37
C LYS A 267 12.25 -3.19 20.71
N PRO A 268 12.28 -4.01 21.77
CA PRO A 268 11.09 -4.70 22.26
C PRO A 268 10.14 -3.72 22.95
N PHE A 269 8.86 -4.10 23.08
CA PHE A 269 7.81 -3.22 23.61
C PHE A 269 8.05 -2.68 25.02
N TRP A 270 8.72 -3.47 25.88
CA TRP A 270 9.05 -3.07 27.25
C TRP A 270 10.18 -2.05 27.31
N ALA A 271 10.84 -1.77 26.18
CA ALA A 271 11.78 -0.66 26.06
C ALA A 271 11.08 0.71 26.11
N PHE A 272 9.75 0.76 26.02
CA PHE A 272 8.96 1.98 26.11
C PHE A 272 8.19 2.07 27.43
N GLY A 273 8.12 3.29 27.99
CA GLY A 273 7.34 3.55 29.20
C GLY A 273 5.84 3.33 28.99
N LEU A 274 5.14 3.00 30.08
CA LEU A 274 3.70 2.70 30.10
C LEU A 274 2.85 3.75 29.37
N LYS A 275 3.16 5.05 29.55
CA LYS A 275 2.44 6.16 28.91
C LYS A 275 2.44 6.06 27.39
N ALA A 276 3.59 5.73 26.79
CA ALA A 276 3.73 5.68 25.34
C ALA A 276 2.99 4.47 24.75
N ASN A 277 3.05 3.32 25.44
CA ASN A 277 2.31 2.11 25.05
C ASN A 277 0.79 2.30 25.17
N VAL A 278 0.31 2.98 26.22
CA VAL A 278 -1.11 3.32 26.37
C VAL A 278 -1.56 4.29 25.28
N LEU A 279 -0.76 5.32 24.96
CA LEU A 279 -1.09 6.25 23.89
C LEU A 279 -1.17 5.55 22.53
N ALA A 280 -0.23 4.65 22.24
CA ALA A 280 -0.24 3.87 21.02
C ALA A 280 -1.46 2.94 20.92
N PHE A 281 -1.80 2.25 22.02
CA PHE A 281 -2.99 1.41 22.09
C PHE A 281 -4.27 2.23 21.85
N LEU A 282 -4.44 3.35 22.55
CA LEU A 282 -5.58 4.25 22.34
C LEU A 282 -5.61 4.82 20.92
N GLY A 283 -4.44 5.15 20.37
CA GLY A 283 -4.27 5.62 19.00
C GLY A 283 -4.80 4.62 17.98
N LEU A 284 -4.42 3.35 18.08
CA LEU A 284 -4.88 2.29 17.18
C LEU A 284 -6.41 2.11 17.16
N PHE A 285 -7.11 2.48 18.23
CA PHE A 285 -8.57 2.35 18.30
C PHE A 285 -9.33 3.65 18.01
N PHE A 286 -8.82 4.79 18.46
CA PHE A 286 -9.61 6.04 18.57
C PHE A 286 -9.03 7.25 17.85
N SER A 287 -7.80 7.19 17.33
CA SER A 287 -7.21 8.29 16.57
C SER A 287 -8.08 8.64 15.34
N PRO A 288 -8.40 9.93 15.09
CA PRO A 288 -9.04 10.35 13.85
C PRO A 288 -8.26 9.98 12.58
N GLY A 289 -6.93 9.99 12.64
CA GLY A 289 -6.07 9.64 11.51
C GLY A 289 -5.87 8.14 11.29
N ARG A 290 -5.93 7.32 12.34
CA ARG A 290 -5.49 5.92 12.30
C ARG A 290 -6.32 4.92 13.11
N GLY A 291 -7.38 5.36 13.78
CA GLY A 291 -8.12 4.55 14.76
C GLY A 291 -9.15 3.62 14.13
N LEU A 292 -9.18 2.37 14.59
CA LEU A 292 -10.14 1.36 14.15
C LEU A 292 -11.59 1.82 14.21
N PHE A 293 -12.01 2.45 15.31
CA PHE A 293 -13.40 2.86 15.47
C PHE A 293 -13.72 4.17 14.76
N PHE A 294 -12.70 4.91 14.29
CA PHE A 294 -12.93 6.04 13.39
C PHE A 294 -13.20 5.55 11.96
N TYR A 295 -12.46 4.55 11.49
CA TYR A 295 -12.60 4.00 10.13
C TYR A 295 -13.65 2.88 10.02
N SER A 296 -13.87 2.13 11.08
CA SER A 296 -14.75 0.96 11.11
C SER A 296 -15.57 0.89 12.41
N PRO A 297 -16.36 1.92 12.77
CA PRO A 297 -17.06 1.98 14.05
C PRO A 297 -18.04 0.82 14.29
N ILE A 298 -18.56 0.18 13.23
CA ILE A 298 -19.42 -1.01 13.37
C ILE A 298 -18.72 -2.16 14.13
N LEU A 299 -17.39 -2.20 14.13
CA LEU A 299 -16.61 -3.17 14.90
C LEU A 299 -16.69 -2.95 16.40
N ILE A 300 -17.33 -1.90 16.92
CA ILE A 300 -17.62 -1.77 18.36
C ILE A 300 -18.46 -2.95 18.89
N LEU A 301 -19.25 -3.59 18.01
CA LEU A 301 -20.00 -4.81 18.32
C LEU A 301 -19.10 -6.01 18.66
N SER A 302 -17.82 -5.96 18.28
CA SER A 302 -16.84 -6.97 18.68
C SER A 302 -16.66 -7.03 20.20
N PHE A 303 -16.72 -5.91 20.92
CA PHE A 303 -16.67 -5.90 22.38
C PHE A 303 -17.88 -6.58 23.01
N VAL A 304 -19.07 -6.37 22.44
CA VAL A 304 -20.28 -7.07 22.88
C VAL A 304 -20.10 -8.58 22.68
N GLY A 305 -19.56 -8.98 21.53
CA GLY A 305 -19.24 -10.38 21.23
C GLY A 305 -18.23 -11.00 22.19
N VAL A 306 -17.12 -10.31 22.44
CA VAL A 306 -16.06 -10.74 23.39
C VAL A 306 -16.64 -10.88 24.80
N TYR A 307 -17.37 -9.87 25.28
CA TYR A 307 -18.04 -9.92 26.58
C TYR A 307 -18.97 -11.15 26.69
N ARG A 308 -19.74 -11.42 25.63
CA ARG A 308 -20.66 -12.56 25.58
C ARG A 308 -19.95 -13.91 25.50
N LEU A 309 -18.83 -14.01 24.79
CA LEU A 309 -18.00 -15.22 24.73
C LEU A 309 -17.43 -15.56 26.11
N ILE A 310 -16.89 -14.57 26.82
CA ILE A 310 -16.29 -14.77 28.15
C ILE A 310 -17.34 -15.14 29.20
N ARG A 311 -18.56 -14.61 29.10
CA ARG A 311 -19.64 -14.85 30.07
C ARG A 311 -20.43 -16.13 29.84
N LYS A 312 -20.30 -16.78 28.69
CA LYS A 312 -21.02 -18.03 28.39
C LYS A 312 -20.43 -19.19 29.20
N ARG A 313 -21.27 -19.84 30.01
CA ARG A 313 -20.88 -21.02 30.80
C ARG A 313 -20.63 -22.25 29.94
N GLU A 314 -21.41 -22.42 28.87
CA GLU A 314 -21.24 -23.50 27.90
C GLU A 314 -21.05 -22.93 26.50
N LEU A 315 -19.90 -23.23 25.91
CA LEU A 315 -19.53 -22.80 24.57
C LEU A 315 -19.58 -23.99 23.62
N ARG A 316 -20.27 -23.84 22.48
CA ARG A 316 -20.13 -24.79 21.36
C ARG A 316 -18.67 -24.81 20.92
N GLU A 317 -18.19 -25.94 20.39
CA GLU A 317 -16.78 -26.12 19.97
C GLU A 317 -16.24 -24.94 19.14
N GLN A 318 -17.00 -24.51 18.12
CA GLN A 318 -16.65 -23.36 17.26
C GLN A 318 -16.48 -22.02 18.01
N HIS A 319 -17.10 -21.83 19.17
CA HIS A 319 -16.92 -20.64 20.00
C HIS A 319 -15.73 -20.76 20.97
N LYS A 320 -15.26 -21.99 21.27
CA LYS A 320 -14.07 -22.18 22.10
C LYS A 320 -12.83 -21.64 21.39
N LEU A 321 -12.67 -21.91 20.09
CA LEU A 321 -11.58 -21.34 19.31
C LEU A 321 -11.64 -19.81 19.28
N LEU A 322 -12.83 -19.23 19.15
CA LEU A 322 -13.03 -17.77 19.24
C LEU A 322 -12.67 -17.20 20.62
N LEU A 323 -12.92 -17.94 21.71
CA LEU A 323 -12.50 -17.53 23.05
C LEU A 323 -10.97 -17.49 23.16
N TRP A 324 -10.28 -18.53 22.68
CA TRP A 324 -8.81 -18.59 22.69
C TRP A 324 -8.17 -17.55 21.79
N SER A 325 -8.85 -17.15 20.71
CA SER A 325 -8.35 -16.13 19.80
C SER A 325 -8.36 -14.71 20.39
N ILE A 326 -9.09 -14.47 21.50
CA ILE A 326 -9.09 -13.16 22.17
C ILE A 326 -7.69 -12.81 22.68
N GLY A 327 -6.99 -13.79 23.28
CA GLY A 327 -5.64 -13.61 23.78
C GLY A 327 -4.66 -13.26 22.66
N ALA A 328 -4.67 -14.02 21.56
CA ALA A 328 -3.84 -13.73 20.40
C ALA A 328 -4.18 -12.37 19.77
N THR A 329 -5.45 -12.03 19.63
CA THR A 329 -5.89 -10.72 19.14
C THR A 329 -5.34 -9.59 20.00
N PHE A 330 -5.46 -9.70 21.32
CA PHE A 330 -4.93 -8.70 22.25
C PHE A 330 -3.41 -8.57 22.14
N LEU A 331 -2.68 -9.69 22.09
CA LEU A 331 -1.22 -9.69 21.94
C LEU A 331 -0.77 -9.08 20.60
N ILE A 332 -1.49 -9.34 19.51
CA ILE A 332 -1.17 -8.77 18.19
C ILE A 332 -1.44 -7.27 18.16
N VAL A 333 -2.59 -6.82 18.70
CA VAL A 333 -2.90 -5.39 18.85
C VAL A 333 -1.82 -4.71 19.68
N PHE A 334 -1.42 -5.33 20.79
CA PHE A 334 -0.40 -4.80 21.66
C PHE A 334 0.98 -4.75 21.00
N ALA A 335 1.40 -5.83 20.33
CA ALA A 335 2.64 -5.88 19.56
C ALA A 335 2.66 -4.80 18.46
N SER A 336 1.53 -4.60 17.78
CA SER A 336 1.33 -3.57 16.76
C SER A 336 1.41 -2.15 17.31
N ALA A 337 0.88 -1.92 18.51
CA ALA A 337 0.99 -0.64 19.22
C ALA A 337 2.45 -0.31 19.57
N THR A 338 3.31 -1.32 19.65
CA THR A 338 4.67 -1.18 20.16
C THR A 338 5.74 -1.23 19.07
N TYR A 339 5.32 -1.19 17.79
CA TYR A 339 6.22 -1.26 16.65
C TYR A 339 7.19 -0.06 16.61
N THR A 340 8.46 -0.33 16.30
CA THR A 340 9.54 0.66 16.25
C THR A 340 10.18 0.69 14.87
N ASP A 341 10.66 1.88 14.51
CA ASP A 341 11.46 2.13 13.31
C ASP A 341 12.85 2.65 13.74
N ASN A 342 13.80 2.72 12.81
CA ASN A 342 15.22 3.01 13.02
C ASN A 342 15.51 4.35 13.75
N ASN A 343 14.52 5.25 13.81
CA ASN A 343 14.61 6.53 14.49
C ASN A 343 14.28 6.45 16.01
N GLU A 344 14.15 5.26 16.58
CA GLU A 344 13.87 5.01 18.01
C GLU A 344 12.48 5.46 18.53
N TYR A 345 11.57 5.87 17.64
CA TYR A 345 10.20 6.26 18.00
C TYR A 345 9.21 5.12 17.81
N LEU A 346 8.18 5.09 18.66
CA LEU A 346 7.01 4.22 18.52
C LEU A 346 6.20 4.65 17.28
N LYS A 347 6.23 3.81 16.24
CA LYS A 347 5.58 4.06 14.95
C LYS A 347 4.23 3.35 14.84
N TRP A 348 3.46 3.34 15.93
CA TRP A 348 2.17 2.64 16.05
C TRP A 348 1.13 3.06 15.01
N TYR A 349 1.23 4.28 14.49
CA TYR A 349 0.34 4.83 13.46
C TYR A 349 0.51 4.17 12.10
N GLY A 350 1.53 3.32 11.91
CA GLY A 350 1.65 2.51 10.71
C GLY A 350 2.23 3.20 9.50
N GLY A 351 2.87 4.36 9.65
CA GLY A 351 3.46 5.10 8.52
C GLY A 351 2.41 5.48 7.47
N TYR A 352 2.80 5.46 6.20
CA TYR A 352 1.92 5.84 5.09
C TYR A 352 0.96 4.68 4.78
N GLY A 353 -0.33 4.98 4.74
CA GLY A 353 -1.38 4.00 4.52
C GLY A 353 -2.76 4.62 4.73
N TRP A 354 -3.82 3.85 4.53
CA TRP A 354 -5.17 4.25 4.90
C TRP A 354 -5.58 3.59 6.22
N GLY A 355 -6.08 4.37 7.19
CA GLY A 355 -6.66 3.87 8.45
C GLY A 355 -5.72 3.01 9.32
N PRO A 356 -6.27 2.09 10.16
CA PRO A 356 -5.55 1.27 11.14
C PRO A 356 -4.79 0.09 10.50
N ARG A 357 -3.82 0.35 9.64
CA ARG A 357 -3.12 -0.67 8.84
C ARG A 357 -2.61 -1.87 9.65
N TYR A 358 -2.11 -1.66 10.87
CA TYR A 358 -1.60 -2.75 11.71
C TYR A 358 -2.67 -3.63 12.36
N LEU A 359 -3.94 -3.23 12.33
CA LEU A 359 -5.04 -4.06 12.84
C LEU A 359 -5.74 -4.86 11.74
N VAL A 360 -5.27 -4.78 10.50
CA VAL A 360 -5.83 -5.55 9.38
C VAL A 360 -5.75 -7.05 9.67
N ASP A 361 -4.63 -7.52 10.22
CA ASP A 361 -4.38 -8.95 10.49
C ASP A 361 -5.43 -9.59 11.43
N VAL A 362 -6.05 -8.79 12.30
CA VAL A 362 -7.06 -9.26 13.27
C VAL A 362 -8.50 -9.00 12.83
N LEU A 363 -8.74 -8.34 11.69
CA LEU A 363 -10.09 -8.04 11.21
C LEU A 363 -10.99 -9.28 11.08
N PRO A 364 -10.52 -10.44 10.56
CA PRO A 364 -11.36 -11.63 10.52
C PRO A 364 -11.91 -12.03 11.90
N LEU A 365 -11.07 -11.96 12.94
CA LEU A 365 -11.48 -12.27 14.32
C LEU A 365 -12.41 -11.21 14.89
N LEU A 366 -12.10 -9.93 14.69
CA LEU A 366 -12.95 -8.83 15.14
C LEU A 366 -14.35 -8.89 14.51
N VAL A 367 -14.45 -9.28 13.25
CA VAL A 367 -15.73 -9.51 12.57
C VAL A 367 -16.47 -10.72 13.11
N LEU A 368 -15.77 -11.82 13.42
CA LEU A 368 -16.41 -12.98 14.07
C LEU A 368 -16.92 -12.63 15.47
N TYR A 369 -16.18 -11.83 16.24
CA TYR A 369 -16.67 -11.30 17.51
C TYR A 369 -17.87 -10.37 17.30
N ALA A 370 -17.82 -9.47 16.31
CA ALA A 370 -18.95 -8.63 15.96
C ALA A 370 -20.17 -9.49 15.56
N GLY A 371 -19.97 -10.62 14.86
CA GLY A 371 -21.01 -11.60 14.55
C GLY A 371 -21.68 -12.17 15.80
N VAL A 372 -20.91 -12.54 16.83
CA VAL A 372 -21.47 -12.92 18.14
C VAL A 372 -22.26 -11.77 18.74
N GLY A 373 -21.73 -10.54 18.70
CA GLY A 373 -22.42 -9.34 19.19
C GLY A 373 -23.75 -9.08 18.47
N ILE A 374 -23.76 -9.19 17.14
CA ILE A 374 -24.94 -9.02 16.28
C ILE A 374 -25.98 -10.09 16.58
N ASP A 375 -25.58 -11.36 16.76
CA ASP A 375 -26.50 -12.45 17.12
C ASP A 375 -27.17 -12.19 18.47
N GLU A 376 -26.43 -11.67 19.45
CA GLU A 376 -26.97 -11.34 20.77
C GLU A 376 -27.90 -10.11 20.71
N VAL A 377 -27.51 -9.06 19.98
CA VAL A 377 -28.38 -7.90 19.72
C VAL A 377 -29.67 -8.35 19.03
N TYR A 378 -29.57 -9.18 17.99
CA TYR A 378 -30.71 -9.70 17.24
C TYR A 378 -31.71 -10.45 18.13
N LYS A 379 -31.23 -11.30 19.05
CA LYS A 379 -32.07 -12.01 20.03
C LYS A 379 -32.77 -11.06 20.99
N VAL A 380 -32.06 -10.08 21.53
CA VAL A 380 -32.63 -9.08 22.45
C VAL A 380 -33.71 -8.25 21.74
N LEU A 381 -33.43 -7.83 20.51
CA LEU A 381 -34.36 -7.04 19.71
C LEU A 381 -35.64 -7.81 19.40
N LYS A 382 -35.60 -9.12 19.16
CA LYS A 382 -36.80 -9.94 18.88
C LYS A 382 -37.88 -9.84 19.96
N ASN A 383 -37.51 -9.55 21.21
CA ASN A 383 -38.42 -9.44 22.35
C ASN A 383 -38.57 -7.99 22.88
N SER A 384 -37.88 -7.02 22.29
CA SER A 384 -37.89 -5.62 22.75
C SER A 384 -39.09 -4.83 22.20
N LYS A 385 -39.44 -3.69 22.82
CA LYS A 385 -40.44 -2.75 22.26
C LYS A 385 -40.00 -2.26 20.87
N THR A 386 -40.95 -2.02 19.97
CA THR A 386 -40.68 -1.72 18.55
C THR A 386 -39.74 -0.52 18.36
N TYR A 387 -39.88 0.55 19.15
CA TYR A 387 -39.02 1.73 19.03
C TYR A 387 -37.53 1.44 19.32
N TRP A 388 -37.22 0.59 20.30
CA TRP A 388 -35.83 0.20 20.60
C TRP A 388 -35.22 -0.60 19.44
N ARG A 389 -36.03 -1.42 18.77
CA ARG A 389 -35.58 -2.15 17.58
C ARG A 389 -35.19 -1.19 16.48
N TYR A 390 -36.05 -0.22 16.17
CA TYR A 390 -35.74 0.79 15.16
C TYR A 390 -34.49 1.58 15.53
N LEU A 391 -34.37 2.05 16.78
CA LEU A 391 -33.20 2.81 17.21
C LEU A 391 -31.89 2.03 17.03
N VAL A 392 -31.82 0.79 17.52
CA VAL A 392 -30.59 -0.02 17.44
C VAL A 392 -30.24 -0.38 16.00
N VAL A 393 -31.24 -0.71 15.17
CA VAL A 393 -31.03 -0.97 13.75
C VAL A 393 -30.54 0.30 13.03
N THR A 394 -31.15 1.45 13.29
CA THR A 394 -30.73 2.74 12.72
C THR A 394 -29.31 3.07 13.12
N VAL A 395 -28.94 2.94 14.40
CA VAL A 395 -27.55 3.17 14.84
C VAL A 395 -26.60 2.19 14.15
N GLY A 396 -26.93 0.90 14.08
CA GLY A 396 -26.12 -0.10 13.39
C GLY A 396 -25.91 0.22 11.90
N VAL A 397 -26.97 0.64 11.22
CA VAL A 397 -26.90 1.08 9.81
C VAL A 397 -26.02 2.31 9.68
N LEU A 398 -26.16 3.33 10.53
CA LEU A 398 -25.33 4.53 10.48
C LEU A 398 -23.84 4.22 10.71
N LEU A 399 -23.52 3.37 11.68
CA LEU A 399 -22.14 2.93 11.93
C LEU A 399 -21.58 2.16 10.71
N PHE A 400 -22.37 1.26 10.12
CA PHE A 400 -21.96 0.52 8.93
C PHE A 400 -21.83 1.43 7.70
N THR A 401 -22.74 2.38 7.49
CA THR A 401 -22.67 3.35 6.40
C THR A 401 -21.43 4.22 6.54
N TRP A 402 -21.10 4.69 7.74
CA TRP A 402 -19.85 5.42 7.98
C TRP A 402 -18.62 4.54 7.71
N SER A 403 -18.62 3.31 8.21
CA SER A 403 -17.57 2.32 7.91
C SER A 403 -17.33 2.20 6.40
N VAL A 404 -18.38 1.95 5.62
CA VAL A 404 -18.30 1.83 4.15
C VAL A 404 -17.83 3.13 3.51
N PHE A 405 -18.35 4.27 3.97
CA PHE A 405 -17.94 5.59 3.48
C PHE A 405 -16.43 5.80 3.60
N THR A 406 -15.83 5.52 4.77
CA THR A 406 -14.37 5.68 4.91
C THR A 406 -13.58 4.73 4.00
N GLN A 407 -14.09 3.51 3.75
CA GLN A 407 -13.43 2.59 2.81
C GLN A 407 -13.56 3.06 1.36
N VAL A 408 -14.69 3.66 0.99
CA VAL A 408 -14.86 4.29 -0.34
C VAL A 408 -13.89 5.46 -0.50
N VAL A 409 -13.74 6.33 0.51
CA VAL A 409 -12.75 7.42 0.43
C VAL A 409 -11.34 6.85 0.27
N GLY A 410 -10.98 5.82 1.06
CA GLY A 410 -9.68 5.17 0.92
C GLY A 410 -9.44 4.53 -0.44
N ALA A 411 -10.42 3.83 -1.00
CA ALA A 411 -10.27 3.14 -2.28
C ALA A 411 -10.16 4.14 -3.45
N PHE A 412 -10.94 5.22 -3.44
CA PHE A 412 -11.10 6.10 -4.60
C PHE A 412 -10.38 7.46 -4.50
N TYR A 413 -10.05 7.95 -3.30
CA TYR A 413 -9.49 9.30 -3.11
C TYR A 413 -8.06 9.29 -2.58
N TYR A 414 -7.68 8.30 -1.76
CA TYR A 414 -6.39 8.30 -1.07
C TYR A 414 -5.16 8.36 -2.01
N LYS A 415 -4.36 9.42 -1.89
CA LYS A 415 -3.11 9.62 -2.66
C LYS A 415 -1.87 9.74 -1.76
N SER A 416 -2.00 9.43 -0.46
CA SER A 416 -0.97 9.71 0.56
C SER A 416 -0.64 11.21 0.66
N TYR A 417 -1.57 12.08 0.25
CA TYR A 417 -1.36 13.53 0.30
C TYR A 417 -1.34 14.01 1.75
N TRP A 418 -2.30 13.56 2.55
CA TRP A 418 -2.34 13.89 3.97
C TRP A 418 -1.10 13.39 4.72
N ASP A 419 -0.58 12.22 4.34
CA ASP A 419 0.62 11.64 4.95
C ASP A 419 1.88 12.46 4.71
N THR A 420 1.91 13.26 3.64
CA THR A 420 3.09 14.02 3.20
C THR A 420 2.97 15.53 3.46
N HIS A 421 1.74 16.08 3.48
CA HIS A 421 1.47 17.51 3.57
C HIS A 421 0.63 17.87 4.80
N PRO A 422 0.85 19.06 5.41
CA PRO A 422 1.91 20.04 5.09
C PRO A 422 3.31 19.58 5.54
N VAL A 423 3.37 18.62 6.46
CA VAL A 423 4.60 17.99 6.96
C VAL A 423 4.36 16.49 7.02
N SER A 424 5.35 15.67 6.64
CA SER A 424 5.22 14.21 6.70
C SER A 424 4.77 13.71 8.08
N ILE A 425 3.85 12.74 8.12
CA ILE A 425 3.39 12.10 9.35
C ILE A 425 4.54 11.40 10.12
N ASP A 426 5.60 11.01 9.42
CA ASP A 426 6.79 10.43 10.02
C ASP A 426 7.65 11.50 10.74
N ARG A 427 7.48 12.78 10.40
CA ARG A 427 8.13 13.92 11.07
C ARG A 427 7.26 14.54 12.17
N ASP A 428 5.94 14.56 11.98
CA ASP A 428 4.98 15.00 13.01
C ASP A 428 3.85 13.99 13.20
N PRO A 429 4.08 12.94 14.03
CA PRO A 429 3.08 11.91 14.29
C PRO A 429 1.85 12.40 15.06
N GLN A 430 1.89 13.57 15.70
CA GLN A 430 0.77 14.06 16.52
C GLN A 430 -0.46 14.41 15.67
N ARG A 431 -0.25 14.69 14.37
CA ARG A 431 -1.31 14.95 13.39
C ARG A 431 -2.38 13.87 13.32
N VAL A 432 -2.07 12.62 13.70
CA VAL A 432 -3.06 11.53 13.77
C VAL A 432 -4.20 11.84 14.76
N TRP A 433 -4.00 12.77 15.70
CA TRP A 433 -5.02 13.20 16.66
C TRP A 433 -5.85 14.40 16.21
N ASP A 434 -5.52 15.03 15.07
CA ASP A 434 -6.26 16.17 14.56
C ASP A 434 -7.60 15.72 13.94
N LEU A 435 -8.70 16.16 14.55
CA LEU A 435 -10.04 15.84 14.07
C LEU A 435 -10.43 16.64 12.82
N ARG A 436 -9.95 17.88 12.68
CA ARG A 436 -10.31 18.76 11.56
C ARG A 436 -9.44 18.44 10.34
N ASN A 437 -8.14 18.30 10.56
CA ASN A 437 -7.19 17.93 9.52
C ASN A 437 -6.91 16.41 9.59
N ASN A 438 -7.92 15.61 9.25
CA ASN A 438 -7.82 14.15 9.20
C ASN A 438 -7.73 13.64 7.74
N PRO A 439 -7.25 12.41 7.50
CA PRO A 439 -7.06 11.88 6.16
C PRO A 439 -8.34 11.81 5.32
N ILE A 440 -9.50 11.56 5.95
CA ILE A 440 -10.78 11.47 5.24
C ILE A 440 -11.18 12.82 4.67
N ALA A 441 -11.12 13.88 5.47
CA ALA A 441 -11.45 15.23 5.02
C ALA A 441 -10.48 15.71 3.93
N VAL A 442 -9.17 15.58 4.16
CA VAL A 442 -8.15 16.11 3.24
C VAL A 442 -8.14 15.37 1.91
N GLU A 443 -8.23 14.03 1.89
CA GLU A 443 -8.22 13.30 0.63
C GLU A 443 -9.49 13.57 -0.19
N LEU A 444 -10.64 13.82 0.45
CA LEU A 444 -11.86 14.28 -0.23
C LEU A 444 -11.67 15.67 -0.87
N GLU A 445 -11.10 16.62 -0.12
CA GLU A 445 -10.86 17.99 -0.62
C GLU A 445 -9.91 18.02 -1.80
N THR A 446 -8.89 17.15 -1.81
CA THR A 446 -7.95 17.05 -2.94
C THR A 446 -8.53 16.33 -4.17
N GLY A 447 -9.74 15.79 -4.09
CA GLY A 447 -10.46 15.17 -5.20
C GLY A 447 -10.07 13.72 -5.50
N LEU A 448 -10.77 13.10 -6.45
CA LEU A 448 -10.58 11.70 -6.83
C LEU A 448 -9.13 11.38 -7.20
N ALA A 449 -8.67 10.20 -6.81
CA ALA A 449 -7.37 9.72 -7.22
C ALA A 449 -7.37 9.42 -8.73
N PRO A 450 -6.24 9.67 -9.43
CA PRO A 450 -6.13 9.33 -10.83
C PRO A 450 -6.25 7.81 -10.98
N VAL A 451 -7.02 7.39 -11.97
CA VAL A 451 -7.04 6.00 -12.44
C VAL A 451 -5.65 5.68 -12.98
N THR A 452 -5.01 4.62 -12.48
CA THR A 452 -3.84 4.04 -13.17
C THR A 452 -4.34 3.76 -14.58
N ARG A 453 -3.69 4.25 -15.66
CA ARG A 453 -4.18 4.05 -17.03
C ARG A 453 -4.11 2.56 -17.43
N ILE A 454 -4.96 1.72 -16.85
CA ILE A 454 -5.29 0.37 -17.26
C ILE A 454 -6.16 0.50 -18.52
N ARG A 455 -5.59 1.08 -19.59
CA ARG A 455 -6.15 0.93 -20.92
C ARG A 455 -5.53 -0.35 -21.48
N LEU A 456 -6.26 -1.47 -21.41
CA LEU A 456 -5.89 -2.72 -22.11
C LEU A 456 -5.45 -2.45 -23.56
N GLY A 457 -6.05 -1.46 -24.23
CA GLY A 457 -5.71 -1.05 -25.60
C GLY A 457 -4.35 -0.36 -25.80
N ARG A 458 -3.56 -0.09 -24.75
CA ARG A 458 -2.19 0.48 -24.85
C ARG A 458 -1.07 -0.53 -24.58
N ILE A 459 -1.40 -1.78 -24.24
CA ILE A 459 -0.45 -2.91 -24.24
C ILE A 459 0.05 -3.17 -25.68
N LEU A 460 -0.72 -2.74 -26.69
CA LEU A 460 -0.43 -2.84 -28.13
C LEU A 460 0.52 -1.75 -28.69
N GLY A 461 1.43 -1.20 -27.88
CA GLY A 461 2.63 -0.53 -28.40
C GLY A 461 2.43 0.84 -29.07
N ILE A 462 2.18 1.90 -28.29
CA ILE A 462 2.52 3.27 -28.69
C ILE A 462 2.97 4.01 -27.43
N TYR A 463 4.28 4.24 -27.28
CA TYR A 463 5.04 5.37 -26.68
C TYR A 463 6.46 4.85 -26.43
N VAL A 464 7.44 5.40 -27.17
CA VAL A 464 8.86 5.12 -26.95
C VAL A 464 9.33 6.03 -25.82
N THR A 465 9.56 5.49 -24.63
CA THR A 465 10.30 6.19 -23.56
C THR A 465 11.78 6.19 -23.94
N PRO A 466 12.45 7.35 -24.00
CA PRO A 466 13.87 7.39 -24.28
C PRO A 466 14.66 6.77 -23.13
N LYS A 467 15.57 5.84 -23.47
CA LYS A 467 16.48 5.15 -22.54
C LYS A 467 17.87 5.79 -22.50
N SER A 468 18.08 6.89 -23.22
CA SER A 468 19.36 7.58 -23.40
C SER A 468 19.15 9.10 -23.54
N PRO A 469 20.20 9.91 -23.33
CA PRO A 469 20.20 11.32 -23.71
C PRO A 469 19.77 11.51 -25.17
N LEU A 470 19.13 12.63 -25.47
CA LEU A 470 18.82 13.00 -26.85
C LEU A 470 20.12 13.26 -27.63
N GLU A 471 20.16 12.83 -28.89
CA GLU A 471 21.25 13.14 -29.81
C GLU A 471 21.29 14.66 -30.07
N ARG A 472 22.36 15.31 -29.62
CA ARG A 472 22.47 16.78 -29.58
C ARG A 472 22.38 17.43 -30.97
N ASP A 473 22.91 16.75 -31.99
CA ASP A 473 22.88 17.12 -33.41
C ASP A 473 21.48 17.07 -34.04
N LYS A 474 20.53 16.37 -33.41
CA LYS A 474 19.13 16.31 -33.85
C LYS A 474 18.23 17.36 -33.19
N LEU A 475 18.75 18.11 -32.21
CA LEU A 475 18.07 19.21 -31.54
C LEU A 475 18.34 20.52 -32.30
N ARG A 476 17.60 20.73 -33.41
CA ARG A 476 17.85 21.86 -34.32
C ARG A 476 17.45 23.20 -33.73
N GLU A 477 16.18 23.39 -33.35
CA GLU A 477 15.69 24.61 -32.69
C GLU A 477 14.44 24.31 -31.85
N TYR A 478 14.26 25.03 -30.74
CA TYR A 478 13.00 25.07 -30.00
C TYR A 478 12.60 26.53 -29.81
N ILE A 479 11.32 26.83 -29.96
CA ILE A 479 10.82 28.21 -29.85
C ILE A 479 10.15 28.35 -28.49
N ILE A 480 10.66 29.24 -27.65
CA ILE A 480 9.99 29.65 -26.42
C ILE A 480 9.39 31.04 -26.66
N LEU A 481 8.06 31.11 -26.74
CA LEU A 481 7.31 32.36 -26.79
C LEU A 481 6.70 32.62 -25.42
N SER A 482 7.00 33.75 -24.80
CA SER A 482 6.32 34.23 -23.60
C SER A 482 5.53 35.48 -23.92
N ASP A 483 4.39 35.68 -23.27
CA ASP A 483 3.57 36.88 -23.50
C ASP A 483 4.20 38.15 -22.89
N GLY A 484 5.19 38.05 -21.99
CA GLY A 484 6.01 39.17 -21.48
C GLY A 484 5.26 40.30 -20.73
N ALA A 485 3.94 40.40 -20.86
CA ALA A 485 3.08 41.46 -20.36
C ALA A 485 2.91 41.47 -18.83
N HIS A 486 3.38 40.42 -18.15
CA HIS A 486 3.10 40.16 -16.73
C HIS A 486 4.32 40.31 -15.79
N ILE A 487 5.46 40.81 -16.27
CA ILE A 487 6.67 40.95 -15.44
C ILE A 487 6.76 42.41 -14.95
N LYS A 488 6.08 42.72 -13.85
CA LYS A 488 6.19 43.99 -13.12
C LYS A 488 6.24 43.71 -11.63
N ASP A 489 6.93 44.57 -10.88
CA ASP A 489 6.94 44.58 -9.41
C ASP A 489 7.39 43.25 -8.78
N ILE A 490 8.55 42.74 -9.21
CA ILE A 490 9.15 41.50 -8.67
C ILE A 490 10.11 41.85 -7.52
N HIS A 491 9.92 41.24 -6.36
CA HIS A 491 10.78 41.38 -5.20
C HIS A 491 11.81 40.25 -5.08
N PRO A 492 12.92 40.46 -4.34
CA PRO A 492 13.91 39.43 -4.10
C PRO A 492 13.33 38.14 -3.50
N ASN A 493 13.79 36.98 -3.99
CA ASN A 493 13.29 35.63 -3.63
C ASN A 493 11.78 35.39 -3.86
N GLN A 494 11.07 36.28 -4.53
CA GLN A 494 9.67 36.05 -4.84
C GLN A 494 9.52 34.93 -5.87
N ASP A 495 8.63 33.99 -5.58
CA ASP A 495 8.18 32.99 -6.55
C ASP A 495 7.02 33.56 -7.39
N PHE A 496 7.08 33.37 -8.70
CA PHE A 496 6.06 33.85 -9.64
C PHE A 496 5.90 32.91 -10.83
N GLN A 497 4.84 33.08 -11.62
CA GLN A 497 4.56 32.26 -12.80
C GLN A 497 4.39 33.11 -14.05
N ILE A 498 4.92 32.63 -15.19
CA ILE A 498 4.74 33.25 -16.50
C ILE A 498 4.13 32.20 -17.45
N PRO A 499 3.08 32.53 -18.22
CA PRO A 499 2.61 31.67 -19.29
C PRO A 499 3.64 31.64 -20.43
N VAL A 500 4.10 30.43 -20.76
CA VAL A 500 5.12 30.17 -21.77
C VAL A 500 4.60 29.16 -22.77
N THR A 501 4.80 29.44 -24.06
CA THR A 501 4.55 28.52 -25.17
C THR A 501 5.87 27.93 -25.63
N ILE A 502 6.00 26.60 -25.61
CA ILE A 502 7.18 25.85 -26.04
C ILE A 502 6.84 25.14 -27.34
N GLY A 503 7.64 25.35 -28.38
CA GLY A 503 7.55 24.65 -29.66
C GLY A 503 8.76 23.76 -29.91
N ASN A 504 8.53 22.54 -30.38
CA ASN A 504 9.58 21.63 -30.82
C ASN A 504 9.75 21.70 -32.34
N SER A 505 10.74 22.42 -32.83
CA SER A 505 11.10 22.49 -34.26
C SER A 505 12.18 21.48 -34.65
N GLY A 506 12.60 20.60 -33.72
CA GLY A 506 13.57 19.55 -33.93
C GLY A 506 12.98 18.28 -34.57
N ALA A 507 13.86 17.34 -34.92
CA ALA A 507 13.48 16.08 -35.56
C ALA A 507 13.11 14.96 -34.57
N VAL A 508 13.32 15.18 -33.28
CA VAL A 508 13.12 14.19 -32.20
C VAL A 508 12.01 14.63 -31.26
N THR A 509 11.30 13.67 -30.66
CA THR A 509 10.26 13.96 -29.65
C THR A 509 10.91 14.32 -28.31
N LEU A 510 10.45 15.40 -27.67
CA LEU A 510 10.89 15.77 -26.33
C LEU A 510 10.05 14.99 -25.30
N PRO A 511 10.65 14.09 -24.50
CA PRO A 511 9.92 13.27 -23.54
C PRO A 511 9.47 14.09 -22.33
N CYS A 512 8.20 14.04 -21.96
CA CYS A 512 7.71 14.72 -20.75
C CYS A 512 7.84 13.88 -19.48
N ALA A 513 8.13 12.60 -19.62
CA ALA A 513 8.25 11.66 -18.52
C ALA A 513 9.27 10.58 -18.86
N SER A 514 9.99 10.11 -17.84
CA SER A 514 10.76 8.89 -17.92
C SER A 514 10.24 7.87 -16.91
N GLY A 515 10.33 6.59 -17.26
CA GLY A 515 9.99 5.49 -16.35
C GLY A 515 10.97 5.33 -15.18
N THR A 516 11.97 6.20 -15.07
CA THR A 516 13.18 6.07 -14.27
C THR A 516 13.41 7.26 -13.34
N GLY A 517 12.39 7.65 -12.57
CA GLY A 517 12.53 8.69 -11.54
C GLY A 517 12.83 10.09 -12.10
N GLY A 518 12.45 10.39 -13.33
CA GLY A 518 12.67 11.69 -13.98
C GLY A 518 13.96 11.78 -14.82
N LYS A 519 14.83 10.77 -14.79
CA LYS A 519 16.05 10.73 -15.60
C LYS A 519 15.76 10.85 -17.11
N TYR A 520 16.41 11.76 -17.81
CA TYR A 520 16.21 12.06 -19.24
C TYR A 520 14.85 12.63 -19.64
N GLN A 521 13.97 12.97 -18.69
CA GLN A 521 12.79 13.78 -19.00
C GLN A 521 13.22 15.20 -19.39
N VAL A 522 12.44 15.85 -20.24
CA VAL A 522 12.65 17.25 -20.61
C VAL A 522 11.72 18.13 -19.80
N ASN A 523 12.30 19.07 -19.06
CA ASN A 523 11.61 20.09 -18.29
C ASN A 523 11.89 21.47 -18.86
N PHE A 524 10.93 22.38 -18.68
CA PHE A 524 11.20 23.80 -18.80
C PHE A 524 11.95 24.29 -17.57
N SER A 525 12.91 25.19 -17.78
CA SER A 525 13.66 25.87 -16.73
C SER A 525 14.17 27.22 -17.25
N TYR A 526 15.07 27.87 -16.50
CA TYR A 526 15.59 29.19 -16.83
C TYR A 526 16.92 29.48 -16.12
N HIS A 527 17.57 30.55 -16.57
CA HIS A 527 18.79 31.12 -16.02
C HIS A 527 18.60 32.61 -15.74
N TRP A 528 19.20 33.12 -14.66
CA TRP A 528 19.33 34.56 -14.42
C TRP A 528 20.74 35.02 -14.79
N VAL A 529 20.82 36.05 -15.62
CA VAL A 529 22.09 36.62 -16.11
C VAL A 529 22.12 38.12 -15.82
N SER A 530 23.27 38.66 -15.41
CA SER A 530 23.43 40.11 -15.25
C SER A 530 23.42 40.84 -16.61
N PRO A 531 23.20 42.16 -16.66
CA PRO A 531 23.24 42.93 -17.91
C PRO A 531 24.60 42.88 -18.60
N LYS A 532 25.68 42.59 -17.85
CA LYS A 532 27.05 42.39 -18.35
C LYS A 532 27.32 40.95 -18.82
N GLY A 533 26.31 40.09 -18.87
CA GLY A 533 26.42 38.72 -19.36
C GLY A 533 26.91 37.69 -18.33
N LYS A 534 27.25 38.10 -17.10
CA LYS A 534 27.66 37.16 -16.04
C LYS A 534 26.46 36.37 -15.51
N MET A 535 26.59 35.05 -15.41
CA MET A 535 25.58 34.16 -14.82
C MET A 535 25.37 34.48 -13.33
N VAL A 536 24.11 34.60 -12.91
CA VAL A 536 23.67 34.92 -11.54
C VAL A 536 23.00 33.69 -10.91
N VAL A 537 22.11 33.04 -11.65
CA VAL A 537 21.51 31.74 -11.28
C VAL A 537 21.59 30.85 -12.50
N PHE A 538 22.31 29.73 -12.37
CA PHE A 538 22.48 28.74 -13.43
C PHE A 538 21.46 27.60 -13.37
N ASP A 539 20.80 27.38 -12.23
CA ASP A 539 19.89 26.25 -12.06
C ASP A 539 18.53 26.76 -11.58
N GLY A 540 17.64 27.05 -12.53
CA GLY A 540 16.28 27.54 -12.26
C GLY A 540 15.30 26.43 -11.85
N LEU A 541 14.10 26.82 -11.40
CA LEU A 541 13.06 25.85 -11.06
C LEU A 541 12.58 25.06 -12.28
N ARG A 542 12.21 23.79 -12.07
CA ARG A 542 11.66 22.92 -13.12
C ARG A 542 10.16 23.12 -13.25
N THR A 543 9.68 23.24 -14.49
CA THR A 543 8.27 23.09 -14.83
C THR A 543 8.09 21.93 -15.81
N ASN A 544 7.30 20.94 -15.42
CA ASN A 544 7.07 19.73 -16.23
C ASN A 544 6.25 20.05 -17.48
N LEU A 545 6.56 19.36 -18.58
CA LEU A 545 5.71 19.37 -19.77
C LEU A 545 4.45 18.49 -19.52
N PRO A 546 3.27 18.87 -20.04
CA PRO A 546 2.02 18.11 -19.79
C PRO A 546 1.91 16.82 -20.64
N GLY A 547 2.79 16.63 -21.61
CA GLY A 547 2.83 15.49 -22.53
C GLY A 547 4.07 15.55 -23.43
N ASP A 548 4.46 14.42 -24.02
CA ASP A 548 5.56 14.35 -24.99
C ASP A 548 5.33 15.36 -26.12
N LEU A 549 6.34 16.20 -26.38
CA LEU A 549 6.26 17.23 -27.41
C LEU A 549 6.91 16.71 -28.70
N ARG A 550 6.07 16.25 -29.65
CA ARG A 550 6.55 15.70 -30.93
C ARG A 550 7.11 16.80 -31.85
N PRO A 551 7.88 16.44 -32.89
CA PRO A 551 8.28 17.38 -33.94
C PRO A 551 7.10 18.21 -34.45
N ASN A 552 7.32 19.51 -34.61
CA ASN A 552 6.35 20.53 -35.03
C ASN A 552 5.14 20.74 -34.10
N GLN A 553 5.18 20.23 -32.86
CA GLN A 553 4.15 20.51 -31.87
C GLN A 553 4.51 21.69 -30.96
N THR A 554 3.48 22.35 -30.45
CA THR A 554 3.58 23.41 -29.45
C THR A 554 2.73 23.09 -28.23
N VAL A 555 3.16 23.59 -27.08
CA VAL A 555 2.45 23.42 -25.81
C VAL A 555 2.54 24.69 -24.98
N LYS A 556 1.45 25.03 -24.29
CA LYS A 556 1.42 26.14 -23.33
C LYS A 556 1.55 25.60 -21.91
N ILE A 557 2.41 26.20 -21.11
CA ILE A 557 2.62 25.89 -19.69
C ILE A 557 2.63 27.17 -18.88
N ASN A 558 2.27 27.07 -17.60
CA ASN A 558 2.53 28.14 -16.62
C ASN A 558 3.85 27.83 -15.93
N ALA A 559 4.93 28.43 -16.44
CA ALA A 559 6.28 28.21 -15.95
C ALA A 559 6.50 28.87 -14.59
N GLN A 560 7.17 28.17 -13.68
CA GLN A 560 7.51 28.65 -12.34
C GLN A 560 8.90 29.30 -12.33
N PHE A 561 9.02 30.42 -11.61
CA PHE A 561 10.25 31.19 -11.48
C PHE A 561 10.45 31.64 -10.03
N GLN A 562 11.69 31.79 -9.64
CA GLN A 562 12.11 32.43 -8.39
C GLN A 562 13.08 33.57 -8.71
N ALA A 563 12.82 34.76 -8.17
CA ALA A 563 13.65 35.94 -8.35
C ALA A 563 15.00 35.86 -7.62
N PRO A 564 16.07 36.48 -8.13
CA PRO A 564 17.36 36.59 -7.43
C PRO A 564 17.24 37.22 -6.04
N ARG A 565 18.18 36.88 -5.15
CA ARG A 565 18.24 37.39 -3.76
C ARG A 565 18.58 38.88 -3.65
N VAL A 566 19.24 39.45 -4.65
CA VAL A 566 19.74 40.81 -4.62
C VAL A 566 18.89 41.64 -5.59
N PRO A 567 18.37 42.80 -5.17
CA PRO A 567 17.70 43.74 -6.08
C PRO A 567 18.61 44.17 -7.22
N GLY A 568 18.02 44.41 -8.39
CA GLY A 568 18.73 44.90 -9.56
C GLY A 568 18.12 44.45 -10.88
N LYS A 569 18.73 44.91 -11.98
CA LYS A 569 18.34 44.54 -13.34
C LYS A 569 19.01 43.24 -13.75
N TYR A 570 18.21 42.28 -14.20
CA TYR A 570 18.67 40.97 -14.66
C TYR A 570 18.03 40.63 -16.02
N ILE A 571 18.68 39.71 -16.74
CA ILE A 571 18.15 39.08 -17.95
C ILE A 571 17.71 37.67 -17.55
N LEU A 572 16.41 37.42 -17.63
CA LEU A 572 15.81 36.10 -17.47
C LEU A 572 15.89 35.36 -18.80
N LYS A 573 16.68 34.28 -18.87
CA LYS A 573 16.81 33.44 -20.06
C LYS A 573 16.05 32.14 -19.86
N PHE A 574 15.07 31.87 -20.70
CA PHE A 574 14.35 30.60 -20.69
C PHE A 574 15.21 29.48 -21.27
N ASP A 575 15.01 28.25 -20.81
CA ASP A 575 15.73 27.10 -21.32
C ASP A 575 14.92 25.81 -21.16
N LEU A 576 15.37 24.76 -21.82
CA LEU A 576 14.96 23.39 -21.56
C LEU A 576 16.15 22.63 -20.98
N VAL A 577 15.85 21.72 -20.07
CA VAL A 577 16.85 20.81 -19.51
C VAL A 577 16.37 19.39 -19.72
N GLN A 578 17.25 18.55 -20.26
CA GLN A 578 17.09 17.12 -20.15
C GLN A 578 17.78 16.68 -18.87
N GLU A 579 16.99 16.20 -17.91
CA GLU A 579 17.49 15.80 -16.59
C GLU A 579 18.59 14.74 -16.72
N ASP A 580 19.64 14.88 -15.93
CA ASP A 580 20.85 14.05 -15.93
C ASP A 580 21.61 13.98 -17.27
N ALA A 581 21.39 14.94 -18.18
CA ALA A 581 22.06 14.97 -19.47
C ALA A 581 22.67 16.33 -19.81
N PHE A 582 21.84 17.31 -20.19
CA PHE A 582 22.34 18.63 -20.60
C PHE A 582 21.21 19.68 -20.67
N TRP A 583 21.65 20.94 -20.58
CA TRP A 583 20.86 22.12 -20.90
C TRP A 583 20.84 22.34 -22.40
N PHE A 584 19.69 22.72 -22.94
CA PHE A 584 19.56 22.95 -24.38
C PHE A 584 20.31 24.23 -24.79
N SER A 585 20.57 25.17 -23.88
CA SER A 585 21.50 26.29 -24.14
C SER A 585 22.93 25.87 -24.47
N ASN A 586 23.30 24.60 -24.21
CA ASN A 586 24.61 24.04 -24.56
C ASN A 586 24.63 23.40 -25.96
N THR A 587 23.53 23.50 -26.71
CA THR A 587 23.47 23.16 -28.14
C THR A 587 23.43 24.44 -28.97
N GLU A 588 23.24 24.35 -30.29
CA GLU A 588 23.09 25.53 -31.16
C GLU A 588 21.79 26.31 -30.91
N ALA A 589 20.89 25.79 -30.08
CA ALA A 589 19.61 26.39 -29.80
C ALA A 589 19.73 27.64 -28.91
N LYS A 590 19.13 28.75 -29.36
CA LYS A 590 19.18 30.05 -28.68
C LYS A 590 17.79 30.48 -28.21
N SER A 591 17.65 30.79 -26.93
CA SER A 591 16.46 31.46 -26.39
C SER A 591 16.69 32.97 -26.29
N LYS A 592 15.60 33.75 -26.46
CA LYS A 592 15.61 35.19 -26.16
C LYS A 592 15.41 35.39 -24.66
N GLY A 593 16.27 36.19 -24.05
CA GLY A 593 16.10 36.62 -22.66
C GLY A 593 15.22 37.86 -22.54
N ILE A 594 14.58 38.04 -21.40
CA ILE A 594 13.77 39.22 -21.07
C ILE A 594 14.49 40.01 -19.97
N LEU A 595 14.55 41.33 -20.12
CA LEU A 595 15.06 42.20 -19.06
C LEU A 595 13.99 42.32 -17.95
N VAL A 596 14.40 42.07 -16.71
CA VAL A 596 13.56 42.11 -15.52
C VAL A 596 14.22 43.03 -14.50
N ASP A 597 13.44 43.91 -13.89
CA ASP A 597 13.87 44.74 -12.76
C ASP A 597 13.35 44.13 -11.47
N VAL A 598 14.25 43.76 -10.56
CA VAL A 598 13.93 43.17 -9.26
C VAL A 598 14.11 44.28 -8.22
N GLN A 599 13.02 44.70 -7.57
CA GLN A 599 12.94 45.86 -6.68
C GLN A 599 13.08 45.50 -5.21
#